data_AF-A0A066WIL6-F1
#
_entry.id   AF-A0A066WIL6-F1
#
_cell.length_a   1.000
_cell.length_b   1.000
_cell.length_c   1.000
_cell.angle_alpha   90.00
_cell.angle_beta   90.00
_cell.angle_gamma   90.00
#
_symmetry.space_group_name_H-M   'P 1'
#
loop_
_entity.id
_entity.type
_entity.pdbx_description
1 polymer ?
#
loop_
_entity_poly.entity_id
_entity_poly.type
_entity_poly.pdbx_seq_one_letter_code
_entity_poly.pdbx_strand_id
1 'polypeptide(L)'
;MILKSREIVVNYMTPFGLHHIMDTGHHYGPGPWVSNLSRPDWNPTYYHKASQDGIGFNRTKTGSNATAQYAPEVAKLFENSTTCPEKDLLWFHHLSWDYKLKNGQSLWDGMALKYQEGVNEVGSMLLTWNKMEKFIDKKRFTEVQMLLNIQNKEAKWWRDACLLYFQQYSGKELPQGVEKPSESLEYFKSLKFPFAPGN
;
A
#
# COMPACT_ATOMS: atom_id res chain seq x y z
N MET A 1 -10.94 -9.30 -14.27
CA MET A 1 -11.46 -8.85 -12.96
C MET A 1 -10.93 -9.73 -11.83
N ILE A 2 -11.39 -10.99 -11.68
CA ILE A 2 -11.02 -11.85 -10.53
C ILE A 2 -9.52 -12.17 -10.43
N LEU A 3 -8.86 -12.56 -11.53
CA LEU A 3 -7.42 -12.90 -11.48
C LEU A 3 -6.50 -11.74 -11.04
N LYS A 4 -6.96 -10.49 -11.20
CA LYS A 4 -6.19 -9.29 -10.84
C LYS A 4 -6.58 -8.73 -9.47
N SER A 5 -7.75 -9.07 -8.93
CA SER A 5 -8.33 -8.36 -7.78
C SER A 5 -7.42 -8.36 -6.56
N ARG A 6 -6.69 -9.46 -6.31
CA ARG A 6 -5.72 -9.53 -5.22
C ARG A 6 -4.60 -8.50 -5.36
N GLU A 7 -4.01 -8.39 -6.54
CA GLU A 7 -2.88 -7.48 -6.75
C GLU A 7 -3.33 -6.01 -6.78
N ILE A 8 -4.56 -5.75 -7.22
CA ILE A 8 -5.16 -4.41 -7.15
C ILE A 8 -5.20 -3.93 -5.69
N VAL A 9 -5.61 -4.80 -4.76
CA VAL A 9 -5.61 -4.50 -3.31
C VAL A 9 -4.20 -4.25 -2.80
N VAL A 10 -3.22 -5.07 -3.20
CA VAL A 10 -1.80 -4.84 -2.86
C VAL A 10 -1.35 -3.46 -3.37
N ASN A 11 -1.71 -3.09 -4.60
CA ASN A 11 -1.30 -1.83 -5.22
C ASN A 11 -1.81 -0.60 -4.44
N TYR A 12 -3.10 -0.55 -4.09
CA TYR A 12 -3.64 0.59 -3.36
C TYR A 12 -3.45 0.53 -1.84
N MET A 13 -2.98 -0.59 -1.27
CA MET A 13 -2.73 -0.70 0.18
C MET A 13 -1.24 -0.76 0.52
N THR A 14 -0.52 -1.74 0.00
CA THR A 14 0.79 -2.20 0.52
C THR A 14 1.77 -2.61 -0.60
N PRO A 15 2.06 -1.74 -1.58
CA PRO A 15 2.98 -2.08 -2.65
C PRO A 15 4.44 -2.19 -2.16
N PHE A 16 5.30 -2.76 -3.01
CA PHE A 16 6.76 -2.85 -2.80
C PHE A 16 7.23 -3.58 -1.53
N GLY A 17 6.36 -4.35 -0.88
CA GLY A 17 6.69 -5.07 0.35
C GLY A 17 6.36 -4.28 1.63
N LEU A 18 5.67 -3.14 1.52
CA LEU A 18 4.96 -2.56 2.66
C LEU A 18 4.00 -3.59 3.25
N HIS A 19 3.74 -3.48 4.54
CA HIS A 19 2.84 -4.37 5.27
C HIS A 19 2.43 -3.69 6.57
N HIS A 20 1.32 -4.14 7.15
CA HIS A 20 0.85 -3.71 8.46
C HIS A 20 0.72 -2.18 8.57
N ILE A 21 0.04 -1.56 7.61
CA ILE A 21 -0.24 -0.11 7.60
C ILE A 21 -1.74 0.19 7.71
N MET A 22 -2.48 -0.73 8.33
CA MET A 22 -3.88 -0.58 8.66
C MET A 22 -4.04 0.17 9.99
N ASP A 23 -5.17 0.84 10.16
CA ASP A 23 -5.55 1.43 11.44
C ASP A 23 -5.91 0.35 12.47
N THR A 24 -5.76 0.69 13.75
CA THR A 24 -5.82 -0.27 14.86
C THR A 24 -7.23 -0.76 15.15
N GLY A 25 -7.35 -2.01 15.59
CA GLY A 25 -8.60 -2.64 15.98
C GLY A 25 -9.29 -3.27 14.77
N HIS A 26 -9.88 -2.43 13.91
CA HIS A 26 -10.74 -2.93 12.83
C HIS A 26 -10.01 -3.36 11.55
N HIS A 27 -8.76 -2.91 11.32
CA HIS A 27 -7.97 -3.18 10.10
C HIS A 27 -8.59 -2.78 8.75
N TYR A 28 -9.77 -2.15 8.76
CA TYR A 28 -10.52 -1.72 7.57
C TYR A 28 -9.83 -0.63 6.73
N GLY A 29 -9.30 0.39 7.38
CA GLY A 29 -8.74 1.58 6.74
C GLY A 29 -7.23 1.74 6.90
N PRO A 30 -6.62 2.70 6.18
CA PRO A 30 -5.21 3.07 6.35
C PRO A 30 -4.96 3.65 7.73
N GLY A 31 -3.84 3.26 8.33
CA GLY A 31 -3.31 3.83 9.57
C GLY A 31 -1.77 3.82 9.62
N PRO A 32 -1.05 4.23 8.55
CA PRO A 32 0.41 4.17 8.56
C PRO A 32 1.05 5.04 9.65
N TRP A 33 0.33 6.04 10.19
CA TRP A 33 0.80 6.90 11.28
C TRP A 33 0.74 6.27 12.68
N VAL A 34 0.10 5.12 12.85
CA VAL A 34 -0.09 4.51 14.18
C VAL A 34 1.26 4.13 14.79
N SER A 35 1.50 4.66 16.00
CA SER A 35 2.78 4.59 16.73
C SER A 35 2.64 4.56 18.25
N ASN A 36 1.42 4.47 18.77
CA ASN A 36 1.09 4.65 20.19
C ASN A 36 0.59 3.38 20.89
N LEU A 37 0.68 2.21 20.27
CA LEU A 37 0.28 0.95 20.89
C LEU A 37 1.35 0.40 21.84
N SER A 38 0.91 -0.36 22.84
CA SER A 38 1.75 -0.84 23.95
C SER A 38 2.91 -1.72 23.52
N ARG A 39 2.79 -2.42 22.39
CA ARG A 39 3.86 -3.24 21.82
C ARG A 39 4.36 -2.63 20.51
N PRO A 40 5.68 -2.49 20.32
CA PRO A 40 6.23 -1.96 19.07
C PRO A 40 5.75 -2.71 17.83
N ASP A 41 5.68 -4.04 17.88
CA ASP A 41 5.26 -4.90 16.77
C ASP A 41 3.76 -4.83 16.45
N TRP A 42 2.97 -4.08 17.20
CA TRP A 42 1.58 -3.74 16.85
C TRP A 42 1.49 -2.43 16.07
N ASN A 43 2.54 -1.62 16.05
CA ASN A 43 2.50 -0.31 15.43
C ASN A 43 2.95 -0.39 13.95
N PRO A 44 2.15 0.10 12.98
CA PRO A 44 2.57 0.30 11.60
C PRO A 44 3.96 0.94 11.43
N THR A 45 4.25 1.98 12.21
CA THR A 45 5.54 2.68 12.19
C THR A 45 6.75 1.80 12.51
N TYR A 46 6.57 0.69 13.23
CA TYR A 46 7.63 -0.29 13.47
C TYR A 46 8.09 -0.98 12.19
N TYR A 47 7.15 -1.23 11.27
CA TYR A 47 7.38 -2.02 10.06
C TYR A 47 7.95 -1.19 8.92
N HIS A 48 7.30 -0.09 8.56
CA HIS A 48 7.73 0.69 7.40
C HIS A 48 8.90 1.63 7.70
N LYS A 49 9.14 2.02 8.97
CA LYS A 49 10.27 2.87 9.41
C LYS A 49 10.57 4.07 8.49
N ALA A 50 9.51 4.78 8.08
CA ALA A 50 9.65 5.94 7.21
C ALA A 50 10.34 7.08 7.95
N SER A 51 11.33 7.70 7.31
CA SER A 51 12.06 8.88 7.78
C SER A 51 12.47 9.74 6.58
N GLN A 52 13.13 10.89 6.83
CA GLN A 52 13.66 11.72 5.75
C GLN A 52 14.68 10.97 4.87
N ASP A 53 15.41 10.01 5.46
CA ASP A 53 16.44 9.24 4.76
C ASP A 53 15.88 8.10 3.91
N GLY A 54 14.63 7.67 4.12
CA GLY A 54 14.05 6.56 3.36
C GLY A 54 12.89 5.83 4.05
N ILE A 55 12.58 4.64 3.52
CA ILE A 55 11.51 3.75 4.00
C ILE A 55 11.92 2.28 3.83
N GLY A 56 11.30 1.41 4.63
CA GLY A 56 11.43 -0.05 4.59
C GLY A 56 12.12 -0.61 5.84
N PHE A 57 12.36 -1.91 5.89
CA PHE A 57 12.98 -2.54 7.05
C PHE A 57 14.26 -3.27 6.62
N ASN A 58 15.41 -2.89 7.17
CA ASN A 58 16.65 -3.61 6.91
C ASN A 58 16.63 -4.99 7.61
N ARG A 59 16.33 -6.03 6.85
CA ARG A 59 16.35 -7.44 7.29
C ARG A 59 17.53 -8.22 6.72
N THR A 60 18.45 -7.54 6.03
CA THR A 60 19.73 -8.10 5.57
C THR A 60 20.71 -8.29 6.74
N LYS A 61 21.90 -8.83 6.46
CA LYS A 61 22.99 -9.01 7.44
C LYS A 61 23.42 -7.75 8.20
N THR A 62 23.15 -6.54 7.68
CA THR A 62 23.47 -5.27 8.36
C THR A 62 22.31 -4.72 9.21
N GLY A 63 21.17 -5.42 9.22
CA GLY A 63 20.01 -5.10 10.04
C GLY A 63 19.65 -6.27 10.95
N SER A 64 18.42 -6.76 10.87
CA SER A 64 17.98 -7.89 11.72
C SER A 64 18.53 -9.26 11.29
N ASN A 65 19.19 -9.35 10.13
CA ASN A 65 19.70 -10.59 9.53
C ASN A 65 18.64 -11.70 9.37
N ALA A 66 17.38 -11.35 9.12
CA ALA A 66 16.32 -12.35 8.91
C ALA A 66 16.49 -13.09 7.57
N THR A 67 17.23 -12.51 6.60
CA THR A 67 17.61 -13.23 5.37
C THR A 67 18.37 -14.52 5.66
N ALA A 68 19.16 -14.59 6.74
CA ALA A 68 19.90 -15.79 7.13
C ALA A 68 19.01 -16.96 7.60
N GLN A 69 17.71 -16.73 7.80
CA GLN A 69 16.74 -17.78 8.13
C GLN A 69 16.26 -18.54 6.87
N TYR A 70 16.51 -18.00 5.67
CA TYR A 70 16.15 -18.64 4.41
C TYR A 70 17.26 -19.55 3.90
N ALA A 71 16.93 -20.45 2.97
CA ALA A 71 17.93 -21.22 2.22
C ALA A 71 18.94 -20.28 1.53
N PRO A 72 20.22 -20.65 1.39
CA PRO A 72 21.28 -19.75 0.92
C PRO A 72 20.99 -19.04 -0.41
N GLU A 73 20.36 -19.74 -1.37
CA GLU A 73 19.98 -19.20 -2.67
C GLU A 73 18.87 -18.12 -2.58
N VAL A 74 17.93 -18.29 -1.65
CA VAL A 74 16.85 -17.34 -1.37
C VAL A 74 17.39 -16.15 -0.58
N ALA A 75 18.24 -16.40 0.43
CA ALA A 75 18.91 -15.36 1.18
C ALA A 75 19.73 -14.45 0.25
N LYS A 76 20.50 -15.03 -0.68
CA LYS A 76 21.27 -14.28 -1.69
C LYS A 76 20.39 -13.39 -2.58
N LEU A 77 19.20 -13.86 -2.95
CA LEU A 77 18.25 -13.08 -3.75
C LEU A 77 17.74 -11.85 -2.98
N PHE A 78 17.37 -12.04 -1.72
CA PHE A 78 16.81 -10.99 -0.85
C PHE A 78 17.85 -10.09 -0.19
N GLU A 79 19.13 -10.49 -0.13
CA GLU A 79 20.20 -9.65 0.44
C GLU A 79 20.63 -8.51 -0.49
N ASN A 80 20.43 -8.66 -1.80
CA ASN A 80 20.84 -7.68 -2.78
C ASN A 80 19.60 -6.93 -3.31
N SER A 81 19.52 -5.63 -3.00
CA SER A 81 18.39 -4.77 -3.38
C SER A 81 18.18 -4.68 -4.89
N THR A 82 19.22 -4.86 -5.71
CA THR A 82 19.11 -4.85 -7.18
C THR A 82 18.46 -6.14 -7.71
N THR A 83 18.70 -7.28 -7.07
CA THR A 83 18.12 -8.56 -7.50
C THR A 83 16.82 -8.90 -6.78
N CYS A 84 16.60 -8.36 -5.58
CA CYS A 84 15.38 -8.55 -4.81
C CYS A 84 14.15 -8.23 -5.68
N PRO A 85 13.12 -9.10 -5.69
CA PRO A 85 11.85 -8.75 -6.32
C PRO A 85 11.28 -7.47 -5.72
N GLU A 86 10.85 -6.52 -6.57
CA GLU A 86 10.38 -5.21 -6.10
C GLU A 86 9.17 -5.33 -5.16
N LYS A 87 8.30 -6.33 -5.40
CA LYS A 87 7.16 -6.64 -4.53
C LYS A 87 7.54 -7.01 -3.08
N ASP A 88 8.81 -7.36 -2.83
CA ASP A 88 9.31 -7.74 -1.51
C ASP A 88 10.37 -6.74 -0.99
N LEU A 89 10.67 -5.68 -1.74
CA LEU A 89 11.85 -4.83 -1.55
C LEU A 89 11.90 -4.17 -0.16
N LEU A 90 10.83 -3.51 0.24
CA LEU A 90 10.72 -2.81 1.52
C LEU A 90 10.53 -3.74 2.71
N TRP A 91 10.29 -5.04 2.45
CA TRP A 91 10.37 -6.07 3.47
C TRP A 91 11.83 -6.36 3.84
N PHE A 92 12.75 -6.39 2.88
CA PHE A 92 14.14 -6.75 3.17
C PHE A 92 15.09 -5.56 3.34
N HIS A 93 14.75 -4.41 2.76
CA HIS A 93 15.63 -3.25 2.70
C HIS A 93 14.96 -2.00 3.24
N HIS A 94 15.74 -1.19 3.96
CA HIS A 94 15.45 0.25 4.15
C HIS A 94 16.21 1.00 3.05
N LEU A 95 15.50 1.77 2.24
CA LEU A 95 16.03 2.42 1.03
C LEU A 95 15.67 3.89 0.99
N SER A 96 16.58 4.68 0.43
CA SER A 96 16.33 6.09 0.15
C SER A 96 15.15 6.28 -0.80
N TRP A 97 14.41 7.37 -0.62
CA TRP A 97 13.34 7.81 -1.51
C TRP A 97 13.78 7.97 -2.97
N ASP A 98 15.07 8.25 -3.20
CA ASP A 98 15.68 8.40 -4.53
C ASP A 98 16.22 7.10 -5.13
N TYR A 99 16.10 5.97 -4.42
CA TYR A 99 16.48 4.65 -4.93
C TYR A 99 15.81 4.39 -6.29
N LYS A 100 16.58 3.87 -7.25
CA LYS A 100 16.08 3.62 -8.61
C LYS A 100 15.46 2.24 -8.70
N LEU A 101 14.16 2.22 -8.96
CA LEU A 101 13.42 1.02 -9.33
C LEU A 101 13.89 0.51 -10.71
N LYS A 102 13.52 -0.72 -11.06
CA LYS A 102 13.90 -1.38 -12.32
C LYS A 102 13.43 -0.61 -13.55
N ASN A 103 12.35 0.16 -13.42
CA ASN A 103 11.82 1.03 -14.47
C ASN A 103 12.49 2.42 -14.54
N GLY A 104 13.49 2.70 -13.70
CA GLY A 104 14.24 3.96 -13.64
C GLY A 104 13.58 5.07 -12.81
N GLN A 105 12.36 4.88 -12.31
CA GLN A 105 11.70 5.83 -11.41
C GLN A 105 12.39 5.83 -10.04
N SER A 106 12.26 6.93 -9.31
CA SER A 106 12.58 6.94 -7.88
C SER A 106 11.61 6.02 -7.12
N LEU A 107 12.02 5.53 -5.96
CA LEU A 107 11.16 4.74 -5.08
C LEU A 107 9.91 5.52 -4.68
N TRP A 108 10.05 6.82 -4.41
CA TRP A 108 8.91 7.71 -4.13
C TRP A 108 7.91 7.75 -5.29
N ASP A 109 8.38 8.05 -6.51
CA ASP A 109 7.49 8.21 -7.66
C ASP A 109 6.83 6.88 -8.02
N GLY A 110 7.60 5.79 -8.03
CA GLY A 110 7.08 4.46 -8.31
C GLY A 110 6.06 4.00 -7.28
N MET A 111 6.29 4.29 -5.99
CA MET A 111 5.30 4.02 -4.93
C MET A 111 4.02 4.81 -5.16
N ALA A 112 4.11 6.12 -5.38
CA ALA A 112 2.94 6.97 -5.62
C ALA A 112 2.12 6.54 -6.84
N LEU A 113 2.81 6.22 -7.94
CA LEU A 113 2.19 5.70 -9.15
C LEU A 113 1.57 4.31 -8.93
N LYS A 114 2.15 3.46 -8.07
CA LYS A 114 1.59 2.14 -7.76
C LYS A 114 0.30 2.23 -6.95
N TYR A 115 0.24 3.14 -5.98
CA TYR A 115 -1.02 3.44 -5.28
C TYR A 115 -2.10 3.95 -6.24
N GLN A 116 -1.74 4.85 -7.18
CA GLN A 116 -2.66 5.31 -8.21
C GLN A 116 -3.08 4.19 -9.18
N GLU A 117 -2.16 3.31 -9.57
CA GLU A 117 -2.44 2.15 -10.41
C GLU A 117 -3.55 1.30 -9.78
N GLY A 118 -3.46 1.01 -8.48
CA GLY A 118 -4.50 0.27 -7.75
C GLY A 118 -5.88 0.94 -7.84
N VAL A 119 -5.95 2.27 -7.66
CA VAL A 119 -7.21 3.03 -7.83
C VAL A 119 -7.77 2.90 -9.26
N ASN A 120 -6.91 3.10 -10.26
CA ASN A 120 -7.29 3.02 -11.67
C ASN A 120 -7.80 1.62 -12.04
N GLU A 121 -7.18 0.57 -11.47
CA GLU A 121 -7.57 -0.81 -11.71
C GLU A 121 -8.92 -1.15 -11.06
N VAL A 122 -9.25 -0.61 -9.88
CA VAL A 122 -10.61 -0.73 -9.31
C VAL A 122 -11.65 -0.06 -10.22
N GLY A 123 -11.34 1.13 -10.77
CA GLY A 123 -12.18 1.77 -11.79
C GLY A 123 -12.41 0.86 -13.01
N SER A 124 -11.36 0.16 -13.44
CA SER A 124 -11.45 -0.82 -14.54
C SER A 124 -12.26 -2.06 -14.17
N MET A 125 -12.25 -2.49 -12.90
CA MET A 125 -13.14 -3.56 -12.40
C MET A 125 -14.61 -3.14 -12.50
N LEU A 126 -14.94 -1.91 -12.11
CA LEU A 126 -16.29 -1.37 -12.21
C LEU A 126 -16.78 -1.32 -13.67
N LEU A 127 -15.94 -0.83 -14.59
CA LEU A 127 -16.25 -0.83 -16.03
C LEU A 127 -16.45 -2.24 -16.59
N THR A 128 -15.66 -3.21 -16.11
CA THR A 128 -15.79 -4.61 -16.50
C THR A 128 -17.12 -5.19 -15.98
N TRP A 129 -17.46 -4.94 -14.71
CA TRP A 129 -18.70 -5.42 -14.10
C TRP A 129 -19.93 -4.83 -14.79
N ASN A 130 -19.94 -3.53 -15.10
CA ASN A 130 -21.06 -2.87 -15.76
C ASN A 130 -21.41 -3.50 -17.13
N LYS A 131 -20.41 -3.99 -17.86
CA LYS A 131 -20.64 -4.70 -19.14
C LYS A 131 -21.36 -6.05 -18.95
N MET A 132 -21.43 -6.57 -17.72
CA MET A 132 -22.05 -7.85 -17.39
C MET A 132 -23.53 -7.77 -17.06
N GLU A 133 -24.14 -6.57 -17.06
CA GLU A 133 -25.53 -6.35 -16.66
C GLU A 133 -26.53 -7.30 -17.33
N LYS A 134 -26.40 -7.53 -18.64
CA LYS A 134 -27.29 -8.42 -19.38
C LYS A 134 -27.10 -9.92 -19.12
N PHE A 135 -26.06 -10.31 -18.39
CA PHE A 135 -25.70 -11.71 -18.16
C PHE A 135 -25.93 -12.18 -16.72
N ILE A 136 -26.34 -11.28 -15.82
CA ILE A 136 -26.46 -11.51 -14.38
C ILE A 136 -27.85 -11.01 -13.95
N ASP A 137 -28.51 -11.68 -13.00
CA ASP A 137 -29.77 -11.15 -12.48
C ASP A 137 -29.57 -9.79 -11.81
N LYS A 138 -30.63 -8.99 -11.86
CA LYS A 138 -30.62 -7.60 -11.40
C LYS A 138 -30.15 -7.46 -9.95
N LYS A 139 -30.55 -8.36 -9.05
CA LYS A 139 -30.22 -8.25 -7.62
C LYS A 139 -28.72 -8.38 -7.40
N ARG A 140 -28.09 -9.46 -7.88
CA ARG A 140 -26.64 -9.68 -7.72
C ARG A 140 -25.82 -8.66 -8.50
N PHE A 141 -26.29 -8.26 -9.69
CA PHE A 141 -25.62 -7.22 -10.46
C PHE A 141 -25.53 -5.89 -9.68
N THR A 142 -26.66 -5.41 -9.16
CA THR A 142 -26.73 -4.15 -8.39
C THR A 142 -25.92 -4.24 -7.09
N GLU A 143 -25.98 -5.37 -6.38
CA GLU A 143 -25.24 -5.57 -5.13
C GLU A 143 -23.72 -5.48 -5.35
N VAL A 144 -23.17 -6.22 -6.30
CA VAL A 144 -21.73 -6.19 -6.59
C VAL A 144 -21.31 -4.84 -7.17
N GLN A 145 -22.14 -4.20 -7.98
CA GLN A 145 -21.87 -2.85 -8.49
C GLN A 145 -21.76 -1.84 -7.34
N MET A 146 -22.65 -1.93 -6.34
CA MET A 146 -22.59 -1.09 -5.15
C MET A 146 -21.30 -1.32 -4.37
N LEU A 147 -20.92 -2.58 -4.14
CA LEU A 147 -19.68 -2.95 -3.43
C LEU A 147 -18.42 -2.48 -4.17
N LEU A 148 -18.37 -2.59 -5.50
CA LEU A 148 -17.24 -2.09 -6.31
C LEU A 148 -17.14 -0.56 -6.26
N ASN A 149 -18.27 0.15 -6.20
CA ASN A 149 -18.26 1.60 -6.00
C ASN A 149 -17.73 2.01 -4.62
N ILE A 150 -18.06 1.24 -3.58
CA ILE A 150 -17.50 1.41 -2.23
C ILE A 150 -15.99 1.17 -2.27
N GLN A 151 -15.55 0.05 -2.84
CA GLN A 151 -14.12 -0.27 -3.00
C GLN A 151 -13.36 0.84 -3.76
N ASN A 152 -13.96 1.44 -4.79
CA ASN A 152 -13.32 2.52 -5.54
C ASN A 152 -13.11 3.78 -4.69
N LYS A 153 -14.09 4.12 -3.82
CA LYS A 153 -13.94 5.23 -2.87
C LYS A 153 -12.87 4.93 -1.82
N GLU A 154 -12.83 3.69 -1.33
CA GLU A 154 -11.86 3.25 -0.33
C GLU A 154 -10.45 3.15 -0.88
N ALA A 155 -10.26 2.69 -2.12
CA ALA A 155 -8.96 2.68 -2.78
C ALA A 155 -8.37 4.10 -2.88
N LYS A 156 -9.21 5.10 -3.18
CA LYS A 156 -8.81 6.52 -3.18
C LYS A 156 -8.42 7.00 -1.78
N TRP A 157 -9.22 6.66 -0.77
CA TRP A 157 -8.91 6.96 0.63
C TRP A 157 -7.56 6.36 1.04
N TRP A 158 -7.32 5.09 0.74
CA TRP A 158 -6.05 4.41 0.99
C TRP A 158 -4.87 5.10 0.30
N ARG A 159 -4.96 5.37 -1.01
CA ARG A 159 -3.95 6.13 -1.76
C ARG A 159 -3.65 7.46 -1.09
N ASP A 160 -4.67 8.27 -0.87
CA ASP A 160 -4.51 9.65 -0.40
C ASP A 160 -3.91 9.69 1.01
N ALA A 161 -4.44 8.89 1.93
CA ALA A 161 -3.96 8.83 3.31
C ALA A 161 -2.51 8.33 3.40
N CYS A 162 -2.16 7.26 2.68
CA CYS A 162 -0.80 6.71 2.68
C CYS A 162 0.19 7.67 2.03
N LEU A 163 -0.13 8.22 0.87
CA LEU A 163 0.79 9.12 0.16
C LEU A 163 0.98 10.44 0.89
N LEU A 164 -0.07 11.04 1.45
CA LEU A 164 0.08 12.25 2.27
C LEU A 164 0.94 12.00 3.50
N TYR A 165 0.80 10.84 4.15
CA TYR A 165 1.64 10.48 5.30
C TYR A 165 3.10 10.32 4.90
N PHE A 166 3.40 9.51 3.88
CA PHE A 166 4.78 9.29 3.44
C PHE A 166 5.42 10.54 2.81
N GLN A 167 4.62 11.44 2.22
CA GLN A 167 5.07 12.72 1.68
C GLN A 167 5.71 13.62 2.75
N GLN A 168 5.26 13.55 4.00
CA GLN A 168 5.85 14.32 5.10
C GLN A 168 7.32 13.93 5.34
N TYR A 169 7.68 12.69 5.02
CA TYR A 169 9.03 12.16 5.16
C TYR A 169 9.85 12.30 3.88
N SER A 170 9.27 11.96 2.72
CA SER A 170 9.99 12.08 1.44
C SER A 170 10.30 13.53 1.09
N GLY A 171 9.46 14.48 1.52
CA GLY A 171 9.58 15.90 1.17
C GLY A 171 9.40 16.18 -0.33
N LYS A 172 8.90 15.20 -1.09
CA LYS A 172 8.77 15.26 -2.56
C LYS A 172 7.31 15.49 -2.97
N GLU A 173 7.12 16.21 -4.06
CA GLU A 173 5.80 16.38 -4.67
C GLU A 173 5.27 15.06 -5.25
N LEU A 174 3.96 14.94 -5.39
CA LEU A 174 3.38 13.79 -6.09
C LEU A 174 3.72 13.86 -7.58
N PRO A 175 4.18 12.76 -8.20
CA PRO A 175 4.54 12.77 -9.61
C PRO A 175 3.31 12.94 -10.50
N GLN A 176 3.56 13.38 -11.74
CA GLN A 176 2.52 13.42 -12.78
C GLN A 176 1.88 12.04 -12.94
N GLY A 177 0.54 12.02 -13.03
CA GLY A 177 -0.25 10.80 -13.17
C GLY A 177 -0.92 10.37 -11.87
N VAL A 178 -0.48 10.87 -10.71
CA VAL A 178 -1.18 10.70 -9.43
C VAL A 178 -2.17 11.84 -9.25
N GLU A 179 -3.43 11.52 -8.96
CA GLU A 179 -4.44 12.55 -8.68
C GLU A 179 -4.13 13.27 -7.38
N LYS A 180 -4.55 14.53 -7.27
CA LYS A 180 -4.43 15.28 -6.02
C LYS A 180 -5.29 14.62 -4.93
N PRO A 181 -4.81 14.56 -3.68
CA PRO A 181 -5.60 14.05 -2.57
C PRO A 181 -6.91 14.80 -2.42
N SER A 182 -8.00 14.09 -2.11
CA SER A 182 -9.31 14.72 -1.95
C SER A 182 -9.43 15.54 -0.67
N GLU A 183 -8.64 15.21 0.34
CA GLU A 183 -8.69 15.77 1.69
C GLU A 183 -7.28 15.86 2.31
N SER A 184 -7.17 16.47 3.49
CA SER A 184 -5.89 16.58 4.22
C SER A 184 -5.54 15.31 5.01
N LEU A 185 -4.26 15.17 5.40
CA LEU A 185 -3.83 14.06 6.26
C LEU A 185 -4.54 14.09 7.63
N GLU A 186 -4.72 15.29 8.19
CA GLU A 186 -5.40 15.46 9.48
C GLU A 186 -6.88 15.09 9.39
N TYR A 187 -7.54 15.36 8.26
CA TYR A 187 -8.87 14.83 8.00
C TYR A 187 -8.88 13.30 8.05
N PHE A 188 -7.99 12.63 7.32
CA PHE A 188 -7.96 11.16 7.30
C PHE A 188 -7.65 10.54 8.66
N LYS A 189 -6.74 11.13 9.45
CA LYS A 189 -6.47 10.71 10.84
C LYS A 189 -7.66 10.89 11.79
N SER A 190 -8.55 11.84 11.49
CA SER A 190 -9.72 12.13 12.32
C SER A 190 -10.87 11.13 12.14
N LEU A 191 -10.89 10.37 11.04
CA LEU A 191 -11.96 9.42 10.74
C LEU A 191 -12.09 8.36 11.83
N LYS A 192 -13.34 7.98 12.13
CA LYS A 192 -13.68 6.96 13.12
C LYS A 192 -14.67 5.97 12.54
N PHE A 193 -14.43 4.69 12.77
CA PHE A 193 -15.26 3.60 12.27
C PHE A 193 -15.73 2.70 13.43
N PRO A 194 -16.63 3.19 14.31
CA PRO A 194 -17.04 2.47 15.52
C PRO A 194 -17.76 1.15 15.22
N PHE A 195 -18.29 0.99 14.01
CA PHE A 195 -19.01 -0.20 13.57
C PHE A 195 -18.23 -1.06 12.58
N ALA A 196 -16.96 -0.74 12.32
CA ALA A 196 -16.14 -1.63 11.51
C ALA A 196 -15.90 -2.94 12.28
N PRO A 197 -16.00 -4.11 11.63
CA PRO A 197 -15.75 -5.39 12.28
C PRO A 197 -14.29 -5.49 12.73
N GLY A 198 -14.03 -6.20 13.84
CA GLY A 198 -12.67 -6.47 14.33
C GLY A 198 -12.26 -5.76 15.63
N ASN A 199 -13.12 -4.93 16.21
CA ASN A 199 -12.96 -4.42 17.58
C ASN A 199 -13.22 -5.47 18.65
#